data_AF-A0A5J4S9L2-F1
#
_entry.id   AF-A0A5J4S9L2-F1
#
_cell.length_a   1.000
_cell.length_b   1.000
_cell.length_c   1.000
_cell.angle_alpha   90.00
_cell.angle_beta   90.00
_cell.angle_gamma   90.00
#
_symmetry.space_group_name_H-M   'P 1'
#
loop_
_entity.id
_entity.type
_entity.pdbx_description
1 polymer ?
#
loop_
_entity_poly.entity_id
_entity_poly.type
_entity_poly.pdbx_seq_one_letter_code
_entity_poly.pdbx_strand_id
1 'polypeptide(L)'
;MKILFENLGIIQKMELDLSKRLMIFCGQNGTGKTYASYLVYEYINQTTKESKPLFDIKDLLEKKNITIELNDDNLFLLAKEYAAIDISTINRLFGLSQQTTRFSNFKSQLISSKEEFIKGIRNISTKRRFLSTGSVIQLNKECDSNSISLSLELRESGNTDNDDLVKLINLINKRQNNLINGFFAKQSLTKTYILPVERNSVYTFIDELAVNQLNNLGIENDI
;
A
#
# COMPACT_ATOMS: atom_id res chain seq x y z
N MET A 1 11.57 6.87 0.52
CA MET A 1 10.97 7.07 -0.82
C MET A 1 10.34 8.43 -0.85
N LYS A 2 10.62 9.26 -1.86
CA LYS A 2 10.05 10.60 -2.01
C LYS A 2 9.13 10.64 -3.23
N ILE A 3 7.92 11.15 -3.07
CA ILE A 3 6.91 11.23 -4.14
C ILE A 3 6.47 12.68 -4.29
N LEU A 4 6.41 13.15 -5.53
CA LEU A 4 5.82 14.44 -5.89
C LEU A 4 4.38 14.24 -6.32
N PHE A 5 3.50 15.08 -5.79
CA PHE A 5 2.12 15.20 -6.22
C PHE A 5 1.83 16.63 -6.67
N GLU A 6 1.06 16.76 -7.75
CA GLU A 6 0.63 18.04 -8.31
C GLU A 6 -0.87 18.03 -8.57
N ASN A 7 -1.53 19.16 -8.33
CA ASN A 7 -2.97 19.38 -8.57
C ASN A 7 -3.89 18.37 -7.84
N LEU A 8 -3.59 18.07 -6.58
CA LEU A 8 -4.46 17.26 -5.73
C LEU A 8 -5.46 18.17 -5.00
N GLY A 9 -6.54 18.51 -5.71
CA GLY A 9 -7.60 19.36 -5.19
C GLY A 9 -7.05 20.77 -4.98
N ILE A 10 -6.94 21.21 -3.73
CA ILE A 10 -6.35 22.52 -3.39
C ILE A 10 -4.84 22.49 -3.23
N ILE A 11 -4.23 21.30 -3.18
CA ILE A 11 -2.78 21.14 -3.12
C ILE A 11 -2.23 21.27 -4.55
N GLN A 12 -1.60 22.41 -4.84
CA GLN A 12 -0.96 22.66 -6.14
C GLN A 12 0.27 21.78 -6.33
N LYS A 13 1.12 21.68 -5.30
CA LYS A 13 2.33 20.88 -5.30
C LYS A 13 2.65 20.39 -3.89
N MET A 14 3.00 19.12 -3.73
CA MET A 14 3.43 18.54 -2.46
C MET A 14 4.50 17.48 -2.71
N GLU A 15 5.62 17.59 -1.98
CA GLU A 15 6.65 16.56 -1.93
C GLU A 15 6.51 15.80 -0.61
N LEU A 16 6.37 14.48 -0.72
CA LEU A 16 6.14 13.61 0.42
C LEU A 16 7.31 12.64 0.57
N ASP A 17 8.02 12.72 1.69
CA ASP A 17 9.05 11.75 2.05
C ASP A 17 8.45 10.62 2.91
N LEU A 18 8.10 9.53 2.25
CA LEU A 18 7.59 8.30 2.87
C LEU A 18 8.67 7.51 3.63
N SER A 19 9.93 7.93 3.64
CA SER A 19 10.93 7.33 4.52
C SER A 19 10.82 7.81 5.98
N LYS A 20 10.07 8.88 6.24
CA LYS A 20 9.89 9.41 7.58
C LYS A 20 9.06 8.45 8.43
N ARG A 21 9.49 8.25 9.68
CA ARG A 21 8.80 7.38 10.65
C ARG A 21 7.50 7.98 11.18
N LEU A 22 7.38 9.31 11.14
CA LEU A 22 6.22 10.06 11.58
C LEU A 22 5.98 11.19 10.58
N MET A 23 4.75 11.28 10.08
CA MET A 23 4.27 12.38 9.25
C MET A 23 3.08 13.00 9.96
N ILE A 24 3.12 14.33 10.14
CA ILE A 24 2.03 15.08 10.78
C ILE A 24 1.56 16.13 9.77
N PHE A 25 0.30 16.05 9.38
CA PHE A 25 -0.35 17.07 8.56
C PHE A 25 -1.09 18.05 9.46
N CYS A 26 -0.55 19.27 9.63
CA CYS A 26 -1.13 20.34 10.43
C CYS A 26 -1.51 21.56 9.56
N GLY A 27 -2.35 22.45 10.09
CA GLY A 27 -2.73 23.70 9.42
C GLY A 27 -4.22 23.99 9.51
N GLN A 28 -4.64 25.15 8.98
CA GLN A 28 -6.04 25.61 8.98
C GLN A 28 -6.99 24.66 8.24
N ASN A 29 -8.28 24.82 8.47
CA ASN A 29 -9.30 24.03 7.78
C ASN A 29 -9.28 24.31 6.27
N GLY A 30 -9.57 23.28 5.47
CA GLY A 30 -9.59 23.44 4.02
C GLY A 30 -8.23 23.76 3.40
N THR A 31 -7.11 23.33 3.99
CA THR A 31 -5.76 23.46 3.40
C THR A 31 -5.22 22.17 2.77
N GLY A 32 -6.03 21.11 2.75
CA GLY A 32 -5.75 19.90 1.97
C GLY A 32 -5.19 18.73 2.77
N LYS A 33 -5.15 18.85 4.10
CA LYS A 33 -4.75 17.76 5.01
C LYS A 33 -5.47 16.43 4.69
N THR A 34 -6.79 16.48 4.50
CA THR A 34 -7.59 15.31 4.12
C THR A 34 -7.17 14.72 2.78
N TYR A 35 -6.93 15.56 1.77
CA TYR A 35 -6.42 15.11 0.46
C TYR A 35 -5.08 14.39 0.60
N ALA A 36 -4.13 14.98 1.34
CA ALA A 36 -2.83 14.38 1.58
C ALA A 36 -2.95 13.04 2.33
N SER A 37 -3.73 12.97 3.41
CA SER A 37 -3.93 11.75 4.19
C SER A 37 -4.53 10.60 3.37
N TYR A 38 -5.58 10.88 2.59
CA TYR A 38 -6.20 9.86 1.72
C TYR A 38 -5.25 9.38 0.62
N LEU A 39 -4.42 10.26 0.07
CA LEU A 39 -3.43 9.89 -0.92
C LEU A 39 -2.34 8.98 -0.33
N VAL A 40 -1.87 9.27 0.89
CA VAL A 40 -0.95 8.39 1.62
C VAL A 40 -1.62 7.04 1.90
N TYR A 41 -2.90 7.06 2.30
CA TYR A 41 -3.70 5.84 2.49
C TYR A 41 -3.76 5.00 1.21
N GLU A 42 -4.08 5.63 0.06
CA GLU A 42 -4.12 4.95 -1.22
C GLU A 42 -2.74 4.37 -1.55
N TYR A 43 -1.65 5.13 -1.40
CA TYR A 43 -0.30 4.63 -1.65
C TYR A 43 0.05 3.36 -0.86
N ILE A 44 -0.31 3.31 0.43
CA ILE A 44 -0.06 2.15 1.29
C ILE A 44 -0.90 0.94 0.82
N ASN A 45 -2.18 1.18 0.50
CA ASN A 45 -3.17 0.16 0.19
C ASN A 45 -3.33 -0.14 -1.32
N GLN A 46 -2.50 0.47 -2.18
CA GLN A 46 -2.49 0.20 -3.61
C GLN A 46 -2.41 -1.31 -3.87
N THR A 47 -3.21 -1.75 -4.85
CA THR A 47 -3.19 -3.12 -5.34
C THR A 47 -1.82 -3.52 -5.82
N THR A 48 -1.52 -4.82 -5.76
CA THR A 48 -0.27 -5.35 -6.29
C THR A 48 -0.20 -5.12 -7.80
N LYS A 49 0.84 -4.43 -8.26
CA LYS A 49 1.12 -4.28 -9.69
C LYS A 49 1.80 -5.55 -10.20
N GLU A 50 1.65 -5.81 -11.49
CA GLU A 50 2.37 -6.90 -12.12
C GLU A 50 3.88 -6.60 -12.11
N SER A 51 4.67 -7.63 -11.90
CA SER A 51 6.11 -7.50 -11.77
C SER A 51 6.81 -8.67 -12.46
N LYS A 52 8.06 -8.47 -12.86
CA LYS A 52 8.90 -9.57 -13.33
C LYS A 52 9.16 -10.54 -12.18
N PRO A 53 9.08 -11.86 -12.42
CA PRO A 53 9.29 -12.84 -11.37
C PRO A 53 10.72 -12.75 -10.82
N LEU A 54 10.84 -12.81 -9.49
CA LEU A 54 12.09 -12.96 -8.74
C LEU A 54 12.53 -14.43 -8.66
N PHE A 55 11.56 -15.36 -8.65
CA PHE A 55 11.81 -16.80 -8.56
C PHE A 55 10.69 -17.60 -9.21
N ASP A 56 10.97 -18.87 -9.47
CA ASP A 56 9.95 -19.87 -9.78
C ASP A 56 9.55 -20.61 -8.48
N ILE A 57 8.25 -20.66 -8.19
CA ILE A 57 7.72 -21.41 -7.06
C ILE A 57 8.09 -22.90 -7.11
N LYS A 58 8.35 -23.47 -8.30
CA LYS A 58 8.82 -24.85 -8.47
C LYS A 58 10.19 -25.06 -7.82
N ASP A 59 11.12 -24.13 -8.04
CA ASP A 59 12.43 -24.16 -7.38
C ASP A 59 12.27 -24.15 -5.86
N LEU A 60 11.33 -23.35 -5.34
CA LEU A 60 11.05 -23.28 -3.91
C LEU A 60 10.38 -24.55 -3.38
N LEU A 61 9.52 -25.20 -4.16
CA LEU A 61 8.87 -26.47 -3.81
C LEU A 61 9.88 -27.61 -3.70
N GLU A 62 10.83 -27.67 -4.63
CA GLU A 62 11.88 -28.69 -4.71
C GLU A 62 12.95 -28.49 -3.63
N LYS A 63 13.54 -27.28 -3.58
CA LYS A 63 14.71 -26.99 -2.73
C LYS A 63 14.33 -26.65 -1.28
N LYS A 64 13.05 -26.34 -1.03
CA LYS A 64 12.48 -25.81 0.24
C LYS A 64 13.04 -24.47 0.71
N ASN A 65 14.29 -24.17 0.36
CA ASN A 65 14.99 -22.94 0.65
C ASN A 65 15.74 -22.49 -0.60
N ILE A 66 15.59 -21.22 -0.97
CA ILE A 66 16.33 -20.60 -2.07
C ILE A 66 16.85 -19.23 -1.64
N THR A 67 17.96 -18.82 -2.24
CA THR A 67 18.50 -17.47 -2.11
C THR A 67 18.41 -16.78 -3.46
N ILE A 68 17.92 -15.54 -3.48
CA ILE A 68 17.65 -14.78 -4.70
C ILE A 68 18.33 -13.42 -4.57
N GLU A 69 19.02 -12.99 -5.62
CA GLU A 69 19.52 -11.61 -5.72
C GLU A 69 18.41 -10.67 -6.21
N LEU A 70 18.30 -9.52 -5.57
CA LEU A 70 17.35 -8.49 -5.96
C LEU A 70 17.85 -7.76 -7.21
N ASN A 71 16.96 -7.58 -8.19
CA ASN A 71 17.23 -6.79 -9.38
C ASN A 71 16.83 -5.32 -9.15
N ASP A 72 17.84 -4.49 -8.89
CA ASP A 72 17.68 -3.07 -8.58
C ASP A 72 16.93 -2.29 -9.68
N ASP A 73 17.17 -2.59 -10.96
CA ASP A 73 16.52 -1.92 -12.08
C ASP A 73 15.03 -2.21 -12.14
N ASN A 74 14.64 -3.48 -12.04
CA ASN A 74 13.25 -3.89 -12.06
C ASN A 74 12.49 -3.35 -10.85
N LEU A 75 13.10 -3.37 -9.66
CA LEU A 75 12.48 -2.84 -8.45
C LEU A 75 12.31 -1.33 -8.51
N PHE A 76 13.30 -0.60 -9.05
CA PHE A 76 13.19 0.84 -9.21
C PHE A 76 12.14 1.24 -10.25
N LEU A 77 12.04 0.49 -11.36
CA LEU A 77 10.97 0.68 -12.33
C LEU A 77 9.59 0.46 -11.70
N LEU A 78 9.42 -0.63 -10.96
CA LEU A 78 8.18 -0.93 -10.25
C LEU A 78 7.84 0.15 -9.21
N ALA A 79 8.84 0.70 -8.52
CA ALA A 79 8.63 1.80 -7.59
C ALA A 79 8.14 3.08 -8.29
N LYS A 80 8.63 3.38 -9.50
CA LYS A 80 8.09 4.47 -10.33
C LYS A 80 6.64 4.22 -10.69
N GLU A 81 6.30 2.99 -11.06
CA GLU A 81 4.92 2.63 -11.37
C GLU A 81 4.01 2.81 -10.15
N TYR A 82 4.39 2.35 -8.97
CA TYR A 82 3.63 2.57 -7.73
C TYR A 82 3.46 4.06 -7.40
N ALA A 83 4.48 4.88 -7.65
CA ALA A 83 4.41 6.32 -7.45
C ALA A 83 3.56 7.04 -8.50
N ALA A 84 3.37 6.46 -9.69
CA ALA A 84 2.50 6.99 -10.74
C ALA A 84 1.04 6.60 -10.50
N ILE A 85 0.38 7.31 -9.58
CA ILE A 85 -1.05 7.13 -9.31
C ILE A 85 -1.85 7.77 -10.46
N ASP A 86 -2.75 6.99 -11.06
CA ASP A 86 -3.61 7.46 -12.13
C ASP A 86 -4.84 8.23 -11.61
N ILE A 87 -5.46 8.99 -12.51
CA ILE A 87 -6.66 9.79 -12.22
C ILE A 87 -7.85 8.90 -11.83
N SER A 88 -7.96 7.69 -12.38
CA SER A 88 -9.07 6.78 -12.06
C SER A 88 -9.06 6.33 -10.60
N THR A 89 -7.85 6.12 -10.07
CA THR A 89 -7.58 5.78 -8.68
C THR A 89 -7.93 6.95 -7.77
N ILE A 90 -7.57 8.17 -8.15
CA ILE A 90 -7.97 9.39 -7.42
C ILE A 90 -9.48 9.58 -7.43
N ASN A 91 -10.14 9.42 -8.58
CA ASN A 91 -11.58 9.53 -8.69
C ASN A 91 -12.28 8.50 -7.80
N ARG A 92 -11.80 7.24 -7.81
CA ARG A 92 -12.30 6.19 -6.91
C ARG A 92 -12.08 6.55 -5.44
N LEU A 93 -10.89 7.01 -5.07
CA LEU A 93 -10.51 7.38 -3.70
C LEU A 93 -11.44 8.45 -3.11
N PHE A 94 -11.87 9.40 -3.93
CA PHE A 94 -12.76 10.50 -3.52
C PHE A 94 -14.23 10.32 -3.93
N GLY A 95 -14.63 9.13 -4.41
CA GLY A 95 -16.02 8.84 -4.77
C GLY A 95 -16.58 9.69 -5.91
N LEU A 96 -15.72 10.12 -6.85
CA LEU A 96 -16.09 10.97 -7.96
C LEU A 96 -16.50 10.15 -9.19
N SER A 97 -17.49 10.66 -9.93
CA SER A 97 -17.84 10.10 -11.24
C SER A 97 -16.70 10.30 -12.25
N GLN A 98 -16.65 9.47 -13.30
CA GLN A 98 -15.63 9.61 -14.36
C GLN A 98 -15.75 10.94 -15.14
N GLN A 99 -16.87 11.64 -15.01
CA GLN A 99 -17.16 12.89 -15.71
C GLN A 99 -16.65 14.15 -14.98
N THR A 100 -16.15 14.03 -13.75
CA THR A 100 -15.64 15.21 -13.02
C THR A 100 -14.27 15.63 -13.55
N THR A 101 -14.07 16.94 -13.68
CA THR A 101 -12.79 17.55 -14.09
C THR A 101 -11.91 17.94 -12.90
N ARG A 102 -12.34 17.66 -11.66
CA ARG A 102 -11.70 18.19 -10.43
C ARG A 102 -10.23 17.80 -10.27
N PHE A 103 -9.85 16.63 -10.79
CA PHE A 103 -8.48 16.11 -10.74
C PHE A 103 -7.91 15.81 -12.14
N SER A 104 -8.46 16.43 -13.20
CA SER A 104 -8.01 16.15 -14.59
C SER A 104 -6.53 16.42 -14.81
N ASN A 105 -5.95 17.35 -14.05
CA ASN A 105 -4.55 17.74 -14.13
C ASN A 105 -3.69 17.09 -13.02
N PHE A 106 -4.22 16.14 -12.26
CA PHE A 106 -3.47 15.47 -11.20
C PHE A 106 -2.27 14.72 -11.76
N LYS A 107 -1.12 14.86 -11.09
CA LYS A 107 0.10 14.13 -11.42
C LYS A 107 0.75 13.59 -10.15
N SER A 108 1.37 12.44 -10.30
CA SER A 108 2.13 11.79 -9.23
C SER A 108 3.36 11.11 -9.82
N GLN A 109 4.52 11.30 -9.19
CA GLN A 109 5.77 10.69 -9.66
C GLN A 109 6.78 10.46 -8.54
N LEU A 110 7.62 9.44 -8.72
CA LEU A 110 8.78 9.19 -7.87
C LEU A 110 9.85 10.25 -8.12
N ILE A 111 10.31 10.92 -7.07
CA ILE A 111 11.41 11.91 -7.14
C ILE A 111 12.69 11.45 -6.41
N SER A 112 12.65 10.32 -5.71
CA SER A 112 13.87 9.69 -5.21
C SER A 112 14.77 9.23 -6.35
N SER A 113 16.08 9.43 -6.20
CA SER A 113 17.06 8.86 -7.13
C SER A 113 17.11 7.34 -7.01
N LYS A 114 17.67 6.67 -8.04
CA LYS A 114 17.86 5.22 -8.02
C LYS A 114 18.76 4.80 -6.87
N GLU A 115 19.82 5.58 -6.61
CA GLU A 115 20.78 5.34 -5.55
C GLU A 115 20.14 5.48 -4.15
N GLU A 116 19.34 6.54 -3.93
CA GLU A 116 18.56 6.69 -2.69
C GLU A 116 17.61 5.50 -2.48
N PHE A 117 16.97 5.04 -3.56
CA PHE A 117 16.04 3.93 -3.53
C PHE A 117 16.72 2.60 -3.17
N ILE A 118 17.82 2.27 -3.84
CA ILE A 118 18.59 1.03 -3.59
C ILE A 118 19.16 1.03 -2.17
N LYS A 119 19.71 2.17 -1.71
CA LYS A 119 20.18 2.31 -0.32
C LYS A 119 19.05 2.04 0.67
N GLY A 120 17.85 2.54 0.38
CA GLY A 120 16.64 2.23 1.15
C GLY A 120 16.35 0.73 1.23
N ILE A 121 16.45 0.01 0.11
CA ILE A 121 16.23 -1.45 0.06
C ILE A 121 17.30 -2.21 0.83
N ARG A 122 18.58 -1.85 0.66
CA ARG A 122 19.69 -2.52 1.35
C ARG A 122 19.56 -2.42 2.86
N ASN A 123 19.13 -1.26 3.36
CA ASN A 123 18.91 -1.02 4.79
C ASN A 123 17.72 -1.77 5.41
N ILE A 124 16.88 -2.44 4.59
CA ILE A 124 15.77 -3.25 5.11
C ILE A 124 16.34 -4.54 5.70
N SER A 125 16.08 -4.75 7.00
CA SER A 125 16.17 -6.05 7.66
C SER A 125 14.77 -6.52 8.02
N THR A 126 14.38 -7.72 7.58
CA THR A 126 13.02 -8.21 7.82
C THR A 126 12.91 -9.72 7.79
N LYS A 127 12.00 -10.24 8.63
CA LYS A 127 11.45 -11.59 8.55
C LYS A 127 9.95 -11.46 8.32
N ARG A 128 9.46 -11.98 7.20
CA ARG A 128 8.04 -11.89 6.81
C ARG A 128 7.50 -13.23 6.41
N ARG A 129 6.20 -13.42 6.62
CA ARG A 129 5.46 -14.59 6.18
C ARG A 129 4.42 -14.14 5.17
N PHE A 130 4.48 -14.69 3.97
CA PHE A 130 3.47 -14.55 2.94
C PHE A 130 2.60 -15.79 2.97
N LEU A 131 1.36 -15.62 3.43
CA LEU A 131 0.41 -16.73 3.53
C LEU A 131 -0.23 -16.98 2.17
N SER A 132 -0.34 -18.25 1.83
CA SER A 132 -1.15 -18.78 0.74
C SER A 132 -2.06 -19.88 1.28
N THR A 133 -3.06 -20.26 0.50
CA THR A 133 -3.82 -21.48 0.77
C THR A 133 -2.86 -22.68 0.79
N GLY A 134 -2.81 -23.40 1.91
CA GLY A 134 -1.98 -24.60 2.07
C GLY A 134 -0.47 -24.36 2.19
N SER A 135 0.04 -23.12 2.18
CA SER A 135 1.48 -22.87 2.30
C SER A 135 1.82 -21.50 2.89
N VAL A 136 3.02 -21.40 3.46
CA VAL A 136 3.60 -20.17 3.97
C VAL A 136 4.99 -20.02 3.36
N ILE A 137 5.21 -18.93 2.63
CA ILE A 137 6.56 -18.53 2.20
C ILE A 137 7.12 -17.60 3.27
N GLN A 138 8.21 -17.99 3.90
CA GLN A 138 8.95 -17.10 4.79
C GLN A 138 10.04 -16.41 4.00
N LEU A 139 10.08 -15.09 4.09
CA LEU A 139 11.13 -14.24 3.53
C LEU A 139 12.01 -13.76 4.67
N ASN A 140 13.32 -13.95 4.51
CA ASN A 140 14.35 -13.36 5.35
C ASN A 140 15.21 -12.43 4.49
N LYS A 141 15.45 -11.22 4.99
CA LYS A 141 16.42 -10.29 4.42
C LYS A 141 17.25 -9.70 5.55
N GLU A 142 18.56 -9.74 5.39
CA GLU A 142 19.50 -9.09 6.30
C GLU A 142 19.82 -7.66 5.86
N CYS A 143 20.24 -6.83 6.82
CA CYS A 143 20.70 -5.47 6.54
C CYS A 143 21.92 -5.52 5.63
N ASP A 144 22.06 -4.54 4.74
CA ASP A 144 23.17 -4.37 3.79
C ASP A 144 23.34 -5.48 2.75
N SER A 145 22.52 -6.54 2.81
CA SER A 145 22.48 -7.59 1.79
C SER A 145 21.65 -7.15 0.56
N ASN A 146 22.10 -7.57 -0.63
CA ASN A 146 21.32 -7.48 -1.87
C ASN A 146 20.53 -8.78 -2.18
N SER A 147 20.60 -9.77 -1.30
CA SER A 147 19.90 -11.04 -1.47
C SER A 147 18.81 -11.23 -0.43
N ILE A 148 17.83 -12.05 -0.79
CA ILE A 148 16.76 -12.51 0.09
C ILE A 148 16.80 -14.03 0.16
N SER A 149 16.50 -14.56 1.33
CA SER A 149 16.29 -16.00 1.54
C SER A 149 14.79 -16.26 1.58
N LEU A 150 14.31 -17.19 0.78
CA LEU A 150 12.94 -17.68 0.83
C LEU A 150 12.92 -19.11 1.33
N SER A 151 12.03 -19.42 2.26
CA SER A 151 11.73 -20.77 2.70
C SER A 151 10.25 -21.08 2.57
N LEU A 152 9.90 -22.34 2.32
CA LEU A 152 8.52 -22.79 2.16
C LEU A 152 8.13 -23.79 3.24
N GLU A 153 7.05 -23.46 3.94
CA GLU A 153 6.35 -24.35 4.86
C GLU A 153 5.02 -24.75 4.24
N LEU A 154 4.83 -26.05 3.99
CA LEU A 154 3.56 -26.60 3.51
C LEU A 154 2.65 -26.88 4.71
N ARG A 155 1.38 -26.51 4.61
CA ARG A 155 0.31 -26.95 5.50
C ARG A 155 -0.39 -28.09 4.77
N GLU A 156 -0.46 -29.26 5.39
CA GLU A 156 -1.02 -30.46 4.77
C GLU A 156 -2.40 -30.19 4.14
N SER A 157 -2.55 -30.51 2.85
CA SER A 157 -3.87 -30.83 2.28
C SER A 157 -3.77 -31.53 0.92
N GLY A 158 -4.36 -32.73 0.87
CA GLY A 158 -5.33 -33.17 -0.14
C GLY A 158 -4.90 -33.34 -1.60
N ASN A 159 -4.98 -34.59 -2.08
CA ASN A 159 -4.86 -34.97 -3.49
C ASN A 159 -5.72 -34.09 -4.40
N THR A 160 -5.10 -33.54 -5.45
CA THR A 160 -5.76 -32.77 -6.52
C THR A 160 -5.18 -33.18 -7.87
N ASP A 161 -5.99 -33.14 -8.92
CA ASP A 161 -5.63 -33.61 -10.27
C ASP A 161 -4.58 -32.72 -10.97
N ASN A 162 -3.76 -33.33 -11.82
CA ASN A 162 -2.49 -32.76 -12.32
C ASN A 162 -2.60 -31.48 -13.17
N ASP A 163 -3.64 -31.28 -13.98
CA ASP A 163 -3.69 -30.14 -14.92
C ASP A 163 -4.17 -28.83 -14.23
N ASP A 164 -5.10 -28.95 -13.28
CA ASP A 164 -5.54 -27.84 -12.44
C ASP A 164 -4.45 -27.38 -11.47
N LEU A 165 -3.61 -28.32 -11.03
CA LEU A 165 -2.43 -28.02 -10.22
C LEU A 165 -1.43 -27.09 -10.93
N VAL A 166 -1.15 -27.31 -12.22
CA VAL A 166 -0.19 -26.47 -12.96
C VAL A 166 -0.68 -25.03 -13.09
N LYS A 167 -1.96 -24.83 -13.42
CA LYS A 167 -2.57 -23.49 -13.50
C LYS A 167 -2.56 -22.80 -12.13
N LEU A 168 -2.90 -23.54 -11.07
CA LEU A 168 -2.87 -23.04 -9.71
C LEU A 168 -1.44 -22.63 -9.28
N ILE A 169 -0.44 -23.46 -9.59
CA ILE A 169 0.97 -23.18 -9.31
C ILE A 169 1.42 -21.89 -10.00
N ASN A 170 1.06 -21.68 -11.27
CA ASN A 170 1.42 -20.46 -12.00
C ASN A 170 0.75 -19.21 -11.42
N LEU A 171 -0.53 -19.31 -11.02
CA LEU A 171 -1.24 -18.22 -10.36
C LEU A 171 -0.62 -17.86 -9.00
N ILE A 172 -0.28 -18.88 -8.20
CA ILE A 172 0.43 -18.70 -6.94
C ILE A 172 1.79 -18.06 -7.20
N ASN A 173 2.55 -18.55 -8.19
CA ASN A 173 3.86 -18.03 -8.54
C ASN A 173 3.78 -16.53 -8.86
N LYS A 174 2.86 -16.15 -9.76
CA LYS A 174 2.64 -14.74 -10.14
C LYS A 174 2.26 -13.89 -8.93
N ARG A 175 1.29 -14.36 -8.13
CA ARG A 175 0.81 -13.63 -6.94
C ARG A 175 1.93 -13.41 -5.92
N GLN A 176 2.71 -14.45 -5.59
CA GLN A 176 3.77 -14.36 -4.60
C GLN A 176 4.90 -13.44 -5.05
N ASN A 177 5.30 -13.55 -6.32
CA ASN A 177 6.28 -12.63 -6.91
C ASN A 177 5.79 -11.18 -6.85
N ASN A 178 4.55 -10.89 -7.24
CA ASN A 178 3.98 -9.54 -7.16
C ASN A 178 3.91 -9.01 -5.72
N LEU A 179 3.59 -9.85 -4.74
CA LEU A 179 3.56 -9.46 -3.33
C LEU A 179 4.95 -9.12 -2.79
N ILE A 180 5.96 -9.96 -3.08
CA ILE A 180 7.33 -9.76 -2.61
C ILE A 180 7.98 -8.57 -3.32
N ASN A 181 7.83 -8.45 -4.63
CA ASN A 181 8.29 -7.28 -5.38
C ASN A 181 7.62 -5.99 -4.90
N GLY A 182 6.30 -6.01 -4.72
CA GLY A 182 5.55 -4.86 -4.21
C GLY A 182 5.97 -4.45 -2.80
N PHE A 183 6.38 -5.41 -1.95
CA PHE A 183 6.94 -5.13 -0.63
C PHE A 183 8.23 -4.29 -0.71
N PHE A 184 9.17 -4.67 -1.58
CA PHE A 184 10.44 -3.95 -1.76
C PHE A 184 10.26 -2.64 -2.52
N ALA A 185 9.46 -2.62 -3.59
CA ALA A 185 9.21 -1.42 -4.39
C ALA A 185 8.58 -0.29 -3.58
N LYS A 186 7.73 -0.62 -2.60
CA LYS A 186 7.13 0.36 -1.67
C LYS A 186 8.01 0.69 -0.44
N GLN A 187 9.29 0.32 -0.45
CA GLN A 187 10.28 0.55 0.61
C GLN A 187 9.78 0.24 2.04
N SER A 188 9.06 -0.87 2.23
CA SER A 188 8.58 -1.33 3.54
C SER A 188 7.51 -0.48 4.27
N LEU A 189 6.79 0.43 3.62
CA LEU A 189 5.64 1.16 4.21
C LEU A 189 4.50 0.27 4.76
N THR A 190 4.62 -1.03 4.60
CA THR A 190 3.75 -2.11 5.10
C THR A 190 3.48 -2.16 6.61
N LYS A 191 4.03 -1.25 7.42
CA LYS A 191 3.65 -1.05 8.85
C LYS A 191 3.37 0.43 9.13
N THR A 192 2.59 1.06 8.26
CA THR A 192 2.15 2.44 8.49
C THR A 192 0.76 2.43 9.11
N TYR A 193 0.61 3.16 10.21
CA TYR A 193 -0.69 3.42 10.81
C TYR A 193 -1.06 4.86 10.49
N ILE A 194 -2.21 5.02 9.82
CA ILE A 194 -2.80 6.35 9.62
C ILE A 194 -3.75 6.56 10.79
N LEU A 195 -3.50 7.63 11.55
CA LEU A 195 -4.38 8.08 12.63
C LEU A 195 -5.19 9.26 12.08
N PRO A 196 -6.36 9.01 11.46
CA PRO A 196 -7.19 10.11 11.00
C PRO A 196 -7.72 10.86 12.21
N VAL A 197 -7.44 12.16 12.26
CA VAL A 197 -8.17 13.07 13.15
C VAL A 197 -9.42 13.48 12.37
N GLU A 198 -10.38 12.57 12.27
CA GLU A 198 -11.75 12.96 11.94
C GLU A 198 -12.19 13.93 13.03
N ARG A 199 -12.81 15.06 12.66
CA ARG A 199 -13.67 15.71 13.63
C ARG A 199 -14.77 14.69 13.85
N ASN A 200 -14.88 14.11 15.03
CA ASN A 200 -16.10 13.43 15.41
C ASN A 200 -17.20 14.50 15.38
N SER A 201 -17.83 14.68 14.24
CA SER A 201 -18.99 15.55 14.03
C SER A 201 -20.11 15.14 14.98
N VAL A 202 -20.16 13.87 15.38
CA VAL A 202 -21.03 13.36 16.46
C VAL A 202 -20.84 14.11 17.77
N TYR A 203 -19.61 14.48 18.17
CA TYR A 203 -19.39 15.30 19.37
C TYR A 203 -19.70 16.78 19.14
N THR A 204 -19.60 17.27 17.90
CA THR A 204 -19.94 18.66 17.57
C THR A 204 -21.45 18.89 17.53
N PHE A 205 -22.22 17.85 17.20
CA PHE A 205 -23.67 17.88 17.08
C PHE A 205 -24.37 17.00 18.12
N ILE A 206 -23.68 16.60 19.21
CA ILE A 206 -24.25 15.68 20.21
C ILE A 206 -25.47 16.32 20.88
N ASP A 207 -25.40 17.63 21.13
CA ASP A 207 -26.50 18.40 21.71
C ASP A 207 -27.66 18.55 20.70
N GLU A 208 -27.37 18.80 19.42
CA GLU A 208 -28.40 18.90 18.36
C GLU A 208 -29.07 17.54 18.04
N LEU A 209 -28.31 16.44 18.12
CA LEU A 209 -28.84 15.08 17.98
C LEU A 209 -29.65 14.65 19.20
N ALA A 210 -29.25 15.06 20.41
CA ALA A 210 -29.99 14.81 21.64
C ALA A 210 -31.32 15.58 21.69
N VAL A 211 -31.33 16.85 21.26
CA VAL A 211 -32.55 17.67 21.17
C VAL A 211 -33.58 17.05 20.21
N ASN A 212 -33.13 16.53 19.07
CA ASN A 212 -34.03 15.86 18.13
C ASN A 212 -34.58 14.52 18.66
N GLN A 213 -33.87 13.83 19.55
CA GLN A 213 -34.37 12.63 20.22
C GLN A 213 -35.40 12.97 21.32
N LEU A 214 -35.19 14.04 22.08
CA LEU A 214 -36.13 14.50 23.11
C LEU A 214 -37.43 15.04 22.51
N ASN A 215 -37.35 15.83 21.43
CA ASN A 215 -38.53 16.35 20.72
C ASN A 215 -39.35 15.24 20.04
N ASN A 216 -38.69 14.20 19.51
CA ASN A 216 -39.39 13.03 18.96
C ASN A 216 -40.04 12.13 20.03
N LEU A 217 -39.66 12.28 21.31
CA LEU A 217 -40.28 11.61 22.45
C LEU A 217 -41.39 12.45 23.10
N GLY A 218 -41.70 13.65 22.56
CA GLY A 218 -42.79 14.50 23.04
C GLY A 218 -42.56 15.09 24.43
N ILE A 219 -41.32 15.18 24.89
CA ILE A 219 -40.99 15.82 26.16
C ILE A 219 -40.61 17.27 25.85
N GLU A 220 -41.61 18.15 25.84
CA GLU A 220 -41.39 19.59 25.88
C GLU A 220 -40.80 19.95 27.25
N ASN A 221 -39.58 20.48 27.26
CA ASN A 221 -39.01 21.08 28.45
C ASN A 221 -39.68 22.44 28.68
N ASP A 222 -40.66 22.47 29.56
CA ASP A 222 -40.98 23.70 30.29
C ASP A 222 -39.90 23.92 31.35
N ILE A 223 -39.27 25.11 31.25
CA ILE A 223 -38.26 25.76 32.12
C ILE A 223 -36.80 25.64 31.65
#